data_AF-F0UQ03-F1
#
_entry.id   AF-F0UQ03-F1
#
_cell.length_a   1.000
_cell.length_b   1.000
_cell.length_c   1.000
_cell.angle_alpha   90.00
_cell.angle_beta   90.00
_cell.angle_gamma   90.00
#
_symmetry.space_group_name_H-M   'P 1'
#
loop_
_entity.id
_entity.type
_entity.pdbx_description
1 polymer ?
#
loop_
_entity_poly.entity_id
_entity_poly.type
_entity_poly.pdbx_seq_one_letter_code
_entity_poly.pdbx_strand_id
1 'polypeptide(L)'
;MWLTSLILNYGAPVFLVLSPLTSYSDQIYSIHKTKSSAGFSLDIPLIMLVASILKVFYWFGARYSNSLLFQAIIMIGVQLVLLKVALDNRASAGVRDGIEHAPFSGQKAGVIGMNFSRPYNFWQWRANRPYWTFLSYFVVSLLVIHVVFQPISRSEHYVALLGFAGLGVEAFLPVPQIISNQRAQSCKGFRLSVLGSWILGDAMKMGYFFFTGDSVPWAFKLCGILQCCCDCYLGVQYWMFGHGVPVKHDVERVASANGFEHGNDRWDMKATDVRLS
;
A
#
# COMPACT_ATOMS: atom_id res chain seq x y z
N MET A 1 21.50 -6.00 28.64
CA MET A 1 20.62 -7.18 28.55
C MET A 1 19.24 -6.97 29.17
N TRP A 2 19.12 -6.25 30.30
CA TRP A 2 17.81 -5.96 30.90
C TRP A 2 16.90 -5.04 30.05
N LEU A 3 17.45 -3.96 29.48
CA LEU A 3 16.66 -3.05 28.65
C LEU A 3 16.16 -3.72 27.36
N THR A 4 17.03 -4.52 26.72
CA THR A 4 16.70 -5.26 25.51
C THR A 4 15.63 -6.31 25.77
N SER A 5 15.70 -7.03 26.89
CA SER A 5 14.66 -8.00 27.26
C SER A 5 13.35 -7.32 27.62
N LEU A 6 13.37 -6.15 28.28
CA LEU A 6 12.17 -5.38 28.57
C LEU A 6 11.46 -4.92 27.28
N ILE A 7 12.22 -4.36 26.32
CA ILE A 7 11.68 -3.91 25.04
C ILE A 7 11.11 -5.08 24.24
N LEU A 8 11.81 -6.21 24.17
CA LEU A 8 11.38 -7.36 23.36
C LEU A 8 10.21 -8.13 23.97
N ASN A 9 10.15 -8.27 25.30
CA ASN A 9 9.10 -9.06 25.96
C ASN A 9 7.82 -8.25 26.25
N TYR A 10 7.92 -6.93 26.43
CA TYR A 10 6.76 -6.10 26.77
C TYR A 10 6.49 -5.01 25.72
N GLY A 11 7.53 -4.33 25.26
CA GLY A 11 7.39 -3.27 24.25
C GLY A 11 6.94 -3.79 22.89
N ALA A 12 7.58 -4.85 22.38
CA ALA A 12 7.31 -5.37 21.04
C ALA A 12 5.90 -5.95 20.88
N PRO A 13 5.36 -6.76 21.81
CA PRO A 13 3.96 -7.20 21.74
C PRO A 13 2.97 -6.03 21.69
N VAL A 14 3.13 -5.04 22.58
CA VAL A 14 2.23 -3.87 22.64
C VAL A 14 2.33 -3.07 21.35
N PHE A 15 3.54 -2.81 20.87
CA PHE A 15 3.78 -2.12 19.62
C PHE A 15 3.13 -2.86 18.44
N LEU A 16 3.33 -4.18 18.32
CA LEU A 16 2.76 -4.98 17.24
C LEU A 16 1.23 -4.92 17.24
N VAL A 17 0.62 -5.09 18.41
CA VAL A 17 -0.84 -5.07 18.59
C VAL A 17 -1.44 -3.68 18.28
N LEU A 18 -0.77 -2.59 18.68
CA LEU A 18 -1.27 -1.23 18.48
C LEU A 18 -0.85 -0.60 17.15
N SER A 19 0.15 -1.16 16.46
CA SER A 19 0.66 -0.64 15.18
C SER A 19 -0.42 -0.42 14.11
N PRO A 20 -1.45 -1.28 13.96
CA PRO A 20 -2.49 -1.03 12.97
C PRO A 20 -3.33 0.20 13.32
N LEU A 21 -3.61 0.40 14.61
CA LEU A 21 -4.38 1.55 15.06
C LEU A 21 -3.64 2.83 14.68
N THR A 22 -2.36 2.94 15.04
CA THR A 22 -1.59 4.17 14.77
C THR A 22 -1.39 4.40 13.27
N SER A 23 -1.06 3.36 12.51
CA SER A 23 -0.73 3.48 11.08
C SER A 23 -1.93 3.89 10.20
N TYR A 24 -3.14 3.41 10.53
CA TYR A 24 -4.34 3.68 9.73
C TYR A 24 -5.24 4.77 10.34
N SER A 25 -5.05 5.17 11.61
CA SER A 25 -5.85 6.25 12.22
C SER A 25 -5.75 7.55 11.45
N ASP A 26 -4.54 7.95 11.04
CA ASP A 26 -4.34 9.17 10.26
C ASP A 26 -5.06 9.11 8.91
N GLN A 27 -5.08 7.94 8.27
CA GLN A 27 -5.77 7.72 6.99
C GLN A 27 -7.30 7.79 7.17
N ILE A 28 -7.82 7.13 8.20
CA ILE A 28 -9.26 7.16 8.55
C ILE A 28 -9.68 8.60 8.84
N TYR A 29 -8.92 9.29 9.68
CA TYR A 29 -9.18 10.68 10.05
C TYR A 29 -9.12 11.61 8.85
N SER A 30 -8.11 11.47 7.99
CA SER A 30 -7.96 12.26 6.77
C SER A 30 -9.19 12.12 5.86
N ILE A 31 -9.59 10.90 5.51
CA ILE A 31 -10.77 10.66 4.64
C ILE A 31 -12.05 11.17 5.30
N HIS A 32 -12.19 10.96 6.61
CA HIS A 32 -13.38 11.42 7.33
C HIS A 32 -13.48 12.95 7.38
N LYS A 33 -12.35 13.64 7.51
CA LYS A 33 -12.28 15.10 7.56
C LYS A 33 -12.47 15.73 6.19
N THR A 34 -11.85 15.17 5.16
CA THR A 34 -11.96 15.68 3.76
C THR A 34 -13.30 15.33 3.11
N LYS A 35 -14.06 14.40 3.71
CA LYS A 35 -15.30 13.83 3.13
C LYS A 35 -15.09 13.30 1.71
N SER A 36 -13.87 12.87 1.42
CA SER A 36 -13.47 12.39 0.11
C SER A 36 -12.39 11.32 0.24
N SER A 37 -12.64 10.16 -0.37
CA SER A 37 -11.65 9.10 -0.59
C SER A 37 -11.02 9.16 -1.99
N ALA A 38 -11.08 10.32 -2.67
CA ALA A 38 -10.40 10.51 -3.94
C ALA A 38 -8.88 10.26 -3.78
N GLY A 39 -8.30 9.47 -4.70
CA GLY A 39 -6.88 9.08 -4.65
C GLY A 39 -6.54 7.91 -3.71
N PHE A 40 -7.45 7.51 -2.81
CA PHE A 40 -7.26 6.34 -1.95
C PHE A 40 -7.63 5.04 -2.67
N SER A 41 -6.81 3.99 -2.49
CA SER A 41 -7.08 2.67 -3.05
C SER A 41 -7.84 1.80 -2.05
N LEU A 42 -9.05 1.39 -2.42
CA LEU A 42 -9.86 0.44 -1.63
C LEU A 42 -9.25 -0.97 -1.59
N ASP A 43 -8.30 -1.28 -2.48
CA ASP A 43 -7.62 -2.57 -2.47
C ASP A 43 -6.81 -2.77 -1.17
N ILE A 44 -6.19 -1.72 -0.63
CA ILE A 44 -5.34 -1.81 0.57
C ILE A 44 -6.13 -2.38 1.77
N PRO A 45 -7.26 -1.78 2.20
CA PRO A 45 -8.01 -2.34 3.33
C PRO A 45 -8.56 -3.74 3.05
N LEU A 46 -8.94 -4.05 1.80
CA LEU A 46 -9.46 -5.37 1.44
C LEU A 46 -8.40 -6.47 1.52
N ILE A 47 -7.20 -6.21 0.98
CA ILE A 47 -6.04 -7.11 1.06
C ILE A 47 -5.72 -7.39 2.54
N MET A 48 -5.65 -6.34 3.35
CA MET A 48 -5.34 -6.45 4.78
C MET A 48 -6.44 -7.18 5.58
N LEU A 49 -7.72 -7.00 5.22
CA LEU A 49 -8.82 -7.77 5.79
C LEU A 49 -8.69 -9.26 5.46
N VAL A 50 -8.48 -9.60 4.19
CA VAL A 50 -8.33 -11.00 3.75
C VAL A 50 -7.15 -11.65 4.48
N ALA A 51 -5.98 -11.00 4.49
CA ALA A 51 -4.80 -11.48 5.19
C ALA A 51 -5.05 -11.70 6.69
N SER A 52 -5.71 -10.75 7.35
CA SER A 52 -5.92 -10.83 8.80
C SER A 52 -6.98 -11.86 9.20
N ILE A 53 -8.03 -12.01 8.39
CA ILE A 53 -9.03 -13.08 8.57
C ILE A 53 -8.37 -14.45 8.42
N LEU A 54 -7.54 -14.64 7.38
CA LEU A 54 -6.79 -15.88 7.20
C LEU A 54 -5.89 -16.20 8.39
N LYS A 55 -5.21 -15.19 8.96
CA LYS A 55 -4.40 -15.37 10.18
C LYS A 55 -5.24 -15.82 11.38
N VAL A 56 -6.42 -15.25 11.60
CA VAL A 56 -7.33 -15.69 12.66
C VAL A 56 -7.77 -17.14 12.47
N PHE A 57 -8.10 -17.55 11.24
CA PHE A 57 -8.45 -18.95 10.95
C PHE A 57 -7.25 -19.89 11.08
N TYR A 58 -6.07 -19.45 10.63
CA TYR A 58 -4.81 -20.17 10.84
C TYR A 58 -4.56 -20.47 12.33
N TRP A 59 -4.88 -19.53 13.23
CA TRP A 59 -4.72 -19.71 14.67
C TRP A 59 -5.56 -20.87 15.24
N PHE A 60 -6.75 -21.11 14.69
CA PHE A 60 -7.58 -22.25 15.12
C PHE A 60 -6.94 -23.59 14.75
N GLY A 61 -6.24 -23.67 13.62
CA GLY A 61 -5.51 -24.87 13.19
C GLY A 61 -4.13 -25.02 13.84
N ALA A 62 -3.41 -23.91 14.05
CA ALA A 62 -2.09 -23.88 14.67
C ALA A 62 -1.99 -22.67 15.62
N ARG A 63 -2.04 -22.94 16.93
CA ARG A 63 -2.00 -21.91 17.97
C ARG A 63 -0.63 -21.23 18.00
N TYR A 64 -0.58 -20.01 17.49
CA TYR A 64 0.57 -19.12 17.60
C TYR A 64 0.34 -18.07 18.69
N SER A 65 1.38 -17.27 18.99
CA SER A 65 1.33 -16.33 20.12
C SER A 65 0.13 -15.38 20.09
N ASN A 66 -0.48 -15.17 21.27
CA ASN A 66 -1.66 -14.33 21.45
C ASN A 66 -1.43 -12.88 20.99
N SER A 67 -0.21 -12.36 21.11
CA SER A 67 0.15 -11.01 20.64
C SER A 67 -0.14 -10.84 19.15
N LEU A 68 0.21 -11.84 18.33
CA LEU A 68 -0.03 -11.82 16.88
C LEU A 68 -1.52 -12.04 16.55
N LEU A 69 -2.24 -12.77 17.42
CA LEU A 69 -3.68 -12.95 17.25
C LEU A 69 -4.42 -11.64 17.50
N PHE A 70 -4.11 -10.96 18.61
CA PHE A 70 -4.67 -9.64 18.92
C PHE A 70 -4.30 -8.62 17.83
N GLN A 71 -3.07 -8.65 17.31
CA GLN A 71 -2.66 -7.84 16.16
C GLN A 71 -3.56 -8.07 14.94
N ALA A 72 -3.85 -9.34 14.59
CA ALA A 72 -4.76 -9.67 13.49
C ALA A 72 -6.21 -9.23 13.76
N ILE A 73 -6.73 -9.42 14.97
CA ILE A 73 -8.10 -9.03 15.34
C ILE A 73 -8.26 -7.50 15.28
N ILE A 74 -7.32 -6.75 15.86
CA ILE A 74 -7.35 -5.29 15.82
C ILE A 74 -7.21 -4.80 14.38
N MET A 75 -6.32 -5.41 13.58
CA MET A 75 -6.20 -5.11 12.15
C MET A 75 -7.54 -5.29 11.43
N ILE A 76 -8.29 -6.37 11.68
CA ILE A 76 -9.63 -6.55 11.10
C ILE A 76 -10.55 -5.38 11.47
N GLY A 77 -10.63 -5.03 12.76
CA GLY A 77 -11.48 -3.92 13.22
C GLY A 77 -11.14 -2.59 12.55
N VAL A 78 -9.86 -2.22 12.54
CA VAL A 78 -9.37 -0.98 11.92
C VAL A 78 -9.66 -0.96 10.42
N GLN A 79 -9.43 -2.06 9.72
CA GLN A 79 -9.63 -2.12 8.28
C GLN A 79 -11.12 -2.14 7.89
N LEU A 80 -12.00 -2.71 8.72
CA LEU A 80 -13.44 -2.60 8.54
C LEU A 80 -13.88 -1.12 8.63
N VAL A 81 -13.37 -0.39 9.62
CA VAL A 81 -13.65 1.05 9.78
C VAL A 81 -13.10 1.84 8.59
N LEU A 82 -11.85 1.60 8.20
CA LEU A 82 -11.24 2.28 7.06
C LEU A 82 -12.00 1.99 5.75
N LEU A 83 -12.36 0.74 5.50
CA LEU A 83 -13.16 0.35 4.33
C LEU A 83 -14.51 1.05 4.33
N LYS A 84 -15.22 1.06 5.47
CA LYS A 84 -16.52 1.74 5.61
C LYS A 84 -16.39 3.24 5.33
N VAL A 85 -15.46 3.91 5.99
CA VAL A 85 -15.23 5.35 5.82
C VAL A 85 -14.85 5.67 4.38
N ALA A 86 -14.01 4.86 3.74
CA ALA A 86 -13.62 5.06 2.36
C ALA A 86 -14.77 4.84 1.36
N LEU A 87 -15.65 3.86 1.60
CA LEU A 87 -16.84 3.59 0.78
C LEU A 87 -17.94 4.65 0.95
N ASP A 88 -18.13 5.16 2.17
CA ASP A 88 -19.15 6.18 2.47
C ASP A 88 -18.76 7.57 1.90
N ASN A 89 -17.46 7.85 1.75
CA ASN A 89 -16.94 9.14 1.27
C ASN A 89 -16.38 9.05 -0.16
N ARG A 90 -16.88 8.12 -1.00
CA ARG A 90 -16.38 7.94 -2.36
C ARG A 90 -16.76 9.12 -3.25
N ALA A 91 -15.76 9.85 -3.73
CA ALA A 91 -15.98 10.92 -4.70
C ALA A 91 -16.64 10.35 -5.97
N SER A 92 -17.69 11.04 -6.46
CA SER A 92 -18.27 10.76 -7.76
C SER A 92 -17.17 10.85 -8.84
N ALA A 93 -17.20 9.97 -9.83
CA ALA A 93 -16.08 9.54 -10.68
C ALA A 93 -15.34 10.61 -11.54
N GLY A 94 -15.55 11.92 -11.29
CA GLY A 94 -15.05 13.02 -12.11
C GLY A 94 -14.00 13.95 -11.49
N VAL A 95 -13.68 13.89 -10.19
CA VAL A 95 -12.65 14.76 -9.58
C VAL A 95 -11.41 13.91 -9.28
N ARG A 96 -10.52 13.81 -10.27
CA ARG A 96 -9.33 12.95 -10.29
C ARG A 96 -8.02 13.66 -9.92
N ASP A 97 -8.08 14.86 -9.37
CA ASP A 97 -6.87 15.59 -9.01
C ASP A 97 -6.69 15.73 -7.50
N GLY A 98 -5.52 15.31 -7.01
CA GLY A 98 -4.76 16.22 -6.16
C GLY A 98 -4.42 15.84 -4.73
N ILE A 99 -4.57 14.59 -4.25
CA ILE A 99 -4.01 14.21 -2.94
C ILE A 99 -3.27 12.86 -2.98
N GLU A 100 -1.98 12.92 -3.33
CA GLU A 100 -1.02 11.81 -3.40
C GLU A 100 -0.49 11.39 -2.02
N HIS A 101 -1.36 10.88 -1.13
CA HIS A 101 -0.94 10.62 0.26
C HIS A 101 -1.18 9.19 0.77
N ALA A 102 -1.59 8.27 -0.10
CA ALA A 102 -1.56 6.85 0.23
C ALA A 102 -0.26 6.21 -0.31
N PRO A 103 0.43 5.35 0.47
CA PRO A 103 1.32 4.36 -0.15
C PRO A 103 0.45 3.62 -1.19
N PHE A 104 0.96 3.36 -2.39
CA PHE A 104 0.18 2.78 -3.51
C PHE A 104 -0.81 3.72 -4.24
N SER A 105 -0.78 5.04 -4.03
CA SER A 105 -1.63 5.99 -4.79
C SER A 105 -1.29 6.10 -6.30
N GLY A 106 -0.07 5.74 -6.70
CA GLY A 106 0.37 5.69 -8.12
C GLY A 106 -0.19 4.52 -8.94
N GLN A 107 -1.13 3.73 -8.39
CA GLN A 107 -1.47 2.40 -8.90
C GLN A 107 -2.65 2.36 -9.90
N LYS A 108 -2.90 3.44 -10.66
CA LYS A 108 -3.91 3.40 -11.74
C LYS A 108 -3.24 3.32 -13.11
N ALA A 109 -3.55 2.20 -13.78
CA ALA A 109 -3.16 1.74 -15.11
C ALA A 109 -1.79 1.03 -15.21
N GLY A 110 -1.84 -0.32 -15.25
CA GLY A 110 -0.80 -1.13 -15.89
C GLY A 110 0.34 -1.61 -14.99
N VAL A 111 0.07 -2.49 -14.01
CA VAL A 111 1.13 -3.27 -13.30
C VAL A 111 1.94 -4.15 -14.26
N ILE A 112 1.50 -4.30 -15.51
CA ILE A 112 2.23 -4.80 -16.67
C ILE A 112 1.78 -3.88 -17.82
N GLY A 113 2.62 -3.51 -18.79
CA GLY A 113 2.26 -2.66 -19.95
C GLY A 113 1.19 -3.24 -20.89
N MET A 114 0.35 -4.15 -20.40
CA MET A 114 -0.82 -4.71 -21.02
C MET A 114 -2.03 -4.11 -20.30
N ASN A 115 -3.02 -3.59 -21.04
CA ASN A 115 -4.30 -3.12 -20.52
C ASN A 115 -5.12 -4.27 -19.90
N PHE A 116 -4.63 -4.84 -18.79
CA PHE A 116 -5.30 -5.90 -18.07
C PHE A 116 -6.40 -5.26 -17.21
N SER A 117 -7.59 -5.10 -17.79
CA SER A 117 -8.78 -4.81 -17.00
C SER A 117 -9.05 -6.01 -16.10
N ARG A 118 -9.18 -5.76 -14.79
CA ARG A 118 -9.43 -6.83 -13.83
C ARG A 118 -10.70 -7.58 -14.23
N PRO A 119 -10.68 -8.93 -14.32
CA PRO A 119 -11.89 -9.69 -14.60
C PRO A 119 -13.01 -9.28 -13.64
N TYR A 120 -14.20 -9.02 -14.19
CA TYR A 120 -15.39 -8.60 -13.44
C TYR A 120 -15.23 -7.35 -12.57
N ASN A 121 -14.22 -6.50 -12.84
CA ASN A 121 -13.86 -5.35 -11.99
C ASN A 121 -13.70 -5.76 -10.52
N PHE A 122 -13.04 -6.91 -10.28
CA PHE A 122 -12.82 -7.43 -8.93
C PHE A 122 -12.22 -6.35 -8.01
N TRP A 123 -12.92 -6.09 -6.90
CA TRP A 123 -12.65 -5.01 -5.91
C TRP A 123 -12.68 -3.57 -6.43
N GLN A 124 -13.13 -3.37 -7.66
CA GLN A 124 -13.35 -2.06 -8.28
C GLN A 124 -14.84 -1.79 -8.53
N TRP A 125 -15.71 -2.48 -7.79
CA TRP A 125 -17.16 -2.36 -7.90
C TRP A 125 -17.63 -0.94 -7.59
N ARG A 126 -18.66 -0.47 -8.31
CA ARG A 126 -19.24 0.86 -8.08
C ARG A 126 -20.11 0.91 -6.81
N ALA A 127 -20.91 -0.13 -6.60
CA ALA A 127 -21.76 -0.25 -5.42
C ALA A 127 -20.96 -0.67 -4.18
N ASN A 128 -21.44 -0.25 -3.01
CA ASN A 128 -20.81 -0.61 -1.73
C ASN A 128 -21.14 -2.05 -1.29
N ARG A 129 -22.34 -2.56 -1.65
CA ARG A 129 -22.83 -3.89 -1.24
C ARG A 129 -21.87 -5.05 -1.60
N PRO A 130 -21.33 -5.15 -2.84
CA PRO A 130 -20.45 -6.25 -3.23
C PRO A 130 -19.21 -6.44 -2.33
N TYR A 131 -18.66 -5.36 -1.76
CA TYR A 131 -17.52 -5.44 -0.84
C TYR A 131 -17.86 -6.20 0.44
N TRP A 132 -18.99 -5.85 1.06
CA TRP A 132 -19.48 -6.49 2.27
C TRP A 132 -19.94 -7.92 2.00
N THR A 133 -20.60 -8.15 0.87
CA THR A 133 -21.04 -9.48 0.43
C THR A 133 -19.85 -10.42 0.19
N PHE A 134 -18.80 -9.94 -0.47
CA PHE A 134 -17.55 -10.69 -0.65
C PHE A 134 -16.94 -11.06 0.71
N LEU A 135 -16.81 -10.09 1.63
CA LEU A 135 -16.22 -10.33 2.93
C LEU A 135 -17.04 -11.31 3.77
N SER A 136 -18.37 -11.19 3.75
CA SER A 136 -19.26 -12.12 4.45
C SER A 136 -19.14 -13.53 3.88
N TYR A 137 -19.14 -13.69 2.55
CA TYR A 137 -18.97 -15.01 1.94
C TYR A 137 -17.59 -15.60 2.23
N PHE A 138 -16.54 -14.78 2.25
CA PHE A 138 -15.20 -15.23 2.59
C PHE A 138 -15.14 -15.79 4.01
N VAL A 139 -15.64 -15.05 5.01
CA VAL A 139 -15.68 -15.49 6.41
C VAL A 139 -16.57 -16.72 6.59
N VAL A 140 -17.78 -16.71 6.02
CA VAL A 140 -18.72 -17.83 6.13
C VAL A 140 -18.14 -19.09 5.50
N SER A 141 -17.49 -18.97 4.34
CA SER A 141 -16.86 -20.12 3.67
C SER A 141 -15.74 -20.72 4.53
N LEU A 142 -14.87 -19.87 5.10
CA LEU A 142 -13.82 -20.33 6.02
C LEU A 142 -14.39 -20.98 7.28
N LEU A 143 -15.47 -20.43 7.83
CA LEU A 143 -16.17 -20.98 8.98
C LEU A 143 -16.80 -22.33 8.67
N VAL A 144 -17.47 -22.47 7.52
CA VAL A 144 -18.04 -23.74 7.06
C VAL A 144 -16.93 -24.78 6.90
N ILE A 145 -15.78 -24.43 6.31
CA ILE A 145 -14.64 -25.35 6.19
C ILE A 145 -14.13 -25.78 7.57
N HIS A 146 -14.00 -24.85 8.52
CA HIS A 146 -13.49 -25.18 9.87
C HIS A 146 -14.46 -26.01 10.71
N VAL A 147 -15.76 -25.72 10.63
CA VAL A 147 -16.77 -26.33 11.50
C VAL A 147 -17.32 -27.60 10.88
N VAL A 148 -17.77 -27.52 9.62
CA VAL A 148 -18.48 -28.61 8.94
C VAL A 148 -17.50 -29.64 8.36
N PHE A 149 -16.41 -29.17 7.73
CA PHE A 149 -15.45 -30.06 7.08
C PHE A 149 -14.26 -30.40 7.99
N GLN A 150 -14.55 -31.10 9.10
CA GLN A 150 -13.55 -31.50 10.11
C GLN A 150 -12.27 -32.16 9.55
N PRO A 151 -12.33 -33.08 8.55
CA PRO A 151 -11.11 -33.69 7.99
C PRO A 151 -10.19 -32.66 7.31
N ILE A 152 -10.77 -31.67 6.65
CA ILE A 152 -10.02 -30.59 5.98
C ILE A 152 -9.46 -29.64 7.04
N SER A 153 -10.26 -29.25 8.03
CA SER A 153 -9.85 -28.33 9.09
C SER A 153 -8.66 -28.84 9.91
N ARG A 154 -8.51 -30.16 10.05
CA ARG A 154 -7.40 -30.79 10.79
C ARG A 154 -6.19 -31.14 9.91
N SER A 155 -6.31 -30.95 8.59
CA SER A 155 -5.21 -31.23 7.67
C SER A 155 -4.11 -30.19 7.83
N GLU A 156 -2.87 -30.65 8.04
CA GLU A 156 -1.69 -29.78 8.13
C GLU A 156 -1.51 -28.93 6.87
N HIS A 157 -1.84 -29.47 5.69
CA HIS A 157 -1.76 -28.73 4.42
C HIS A 157 -2.74 -27.56 4.37
N TYR A 158 -3.96 -27.76 4.85
CA TYR A 158 -4.96 -26.70 4.91
C TYR A 158 -4.53 -25.60 5.89
N VAL A 159 -4.10 -25.98 7.08
CA VAL A 159 -3.62 -25.04 8.10
C VAL A 159 -2.38 -24.28 7.62
N ALA A 160 -1.43 -24.97 6.99
CA ALA A 160 -0.27 -24.34 6.37
C ALA A 160 -0.66 -23.38 5.25
N LEU A 161 -1.60 -23.77 4.38
CA LEU A 161 -2.11 -22.92 3.30
C LEU A 161 -2.72 -21.63 3.86
N LEU A 162 -3.53 -21.69 4.91
CA LEU A 162 -4.08 -20.49 5.56
C LEU A 162 -2.97 -19.58 6.09
N GLY A 163 -1.99 -20.16 6.78
CA GLY A 163 -0.85 -19.42 7.34
C GLY A 163 -0.04 -18.72 6.25
N PHE A 164 0.42 -19.48 5.24
CA PHE A 164 1.21 -18.93 4.13
C PHE A 164 0.41 -17.97 3.25
N ALA A 165 -0.88 -18.21 3.02
CA ALA A 165 -1.71 -17.28 2.26
C ALA A 165 -1.92 -15.97 3.03
N GLY A 166 -2.29 -16.05 4.32
CA GLY A 166 -2.52 -14.85 5.15
C GLY A 166 -1.25 -14.02 5.34
N LEU A 167 -0.13 -14.67 5.67
CA LEU A 167 1.15 -14.01 5.90
C LEU A 167 1.86 -13.62 4.60
N GLY A 168 1.70 -14.41 3.55
CA GLY A 168 2.26 -14.13 2.23
C GLY A 168 1.62 -12.90 1.60
N VAL A 169 0.29 -12.78 1.68
CA VAL A 169 -0.41 -11.58 1.19
C VAL A 169 0.09 -10.30 1.86
N GLU A 170 0.39 -10.34 3.17
CA GLU A 170 1.00 -9.22 3.89
C GLU A 170 2.45 -8.98 3.44
N ALA A 171 3.25 -10.04 3.29
CA ALA A 171 4.66 -9.94 2.88
C ALA A 171 4.84 -9.38 1.46
N PHE A 172 3.90 -9.63 0.55
CA PHE A 172 3.94 -9.11 -0.82
C PHE A 172 3.33 -7.72 -1.00
N LEU A 173 2.71 -7.17 0.04
CA LEU A 173 2.07 -5.86 -0.01
C LEU A 173 3.00 -4.72 -0.47
N PRO A 174 4.31 -4.70 -0.14
CA PRO A 174 5.23 -3.67 -0.63
C PRO A 174 5.64 -3.81 -2.10
N VAL A 175 5.47 -4.99 -2.71
CA VAL A 175 5.97 -5.29 -4.07
C VAL A 175 5.40 -4.39 -5.17
N PRO A 176 4.10 -4.07 -5.21
CA PRO A 176 3.58 -3.10 -6.17
C PRO A 176 4.27 -1.74 -6.08
N GLN A 177 4.61 -1.27 -4.88
CA GLN A 177 5.36 -0.02 -4.69
C GLN A 177 6.78 -0.15 -5.25
N ILE A 178 7.43 -1.28 -5.01
CA ILE A 178 8.76 -1.58 -5.55
C ILE A 178 8.77 -1.47 -7.07
N ILE A 179 7.79 -2.10 -7.73
CA ILE A 179 7.66 -2.09 -9.20
C ILE A 179 7.37 -0.66 -9.70
N SER A 180 6.50 0.08 -9.00
CA SER A 180 6.17 1.47 -9.36
C SER A 180 7.41 2.37 -9.30
N ASN A 181 8.15 2.32 -8.20
CA ASN A 181 9.40 3.08 -8.03
C ASN A 181 10.42 2.71 -9.10
N GLN A 182 10.56 1.41 -9.41
CA GLN A 182 11.49 0.94 -10.44
C GLN A 182 11.10 1.42 -11.83
N ARG A 183 9.81 1.49 -12.17
CA ARG A 183 9.38 1.97 -13.48
C ARG A 183 9.47 3.48 -13.59
N ALA A 184 9.11 4.19 -12.53
CA ALA A 184 9.18 5.64 -12.49
C ALA A 184 10.61 6.16 -12.38
N GLN A 185 11.56 5.32 -11.93
CA GLN A 185 12.93 5.72 -11.57
C GLN A 185 12.92 6.96 -10.64
N SER A 186 11.91 7.04 -9.78
CA SER A 186 11.65 8.16 -8.88
C SER A 186 10.82 7.67 -7.70
N CYS A 187 11.11 8.18 -6.51
CA CYS A 187 10.28 7.98 -5.32
C CYS A 187 9.44 9.23 -4.99
N LYS A 188 9.21 10.11 -5.99
CA LYS A 188 8.33 11.29 -5.82
C LYS A 188 6.92 10.85 -5.41
N GLY A 189 6.42 11.41 -4.31
CA GLY A 189 5.14 11.04 -3.70
C GLY A 189 5.23 9.95 -2.63
N PHE A 190 6.35 9.21 -2.53
CA PHE A 190 6.57 8.26 -1.45
C PHE A 190 7.11 8.97 -0.20
N ARG A 191 6.35 8.91 0.89
CA ARG A 191 6.68 9.63 2.14
C ARG A 191 7.74 8.87 2.93
N LEU A 192 8.88 9.52 3.21
CA LEU A 192 9.96 8.95 4.01
C LEU A 192 9.49 8.50 5.41
N SER A 193 8.55 9.22 6.04
CA SER A 193 8.01 8.85 7.34
C SER A 193 7.27 7.51 7.32
N VAL A 194 6.59 7.19 6.20
CA VAL A 194 5.88 5.91 6.03
C VAL A 194 6.89 4.79 5.89
N LEU A 195 7.90 4.95 5.03
CA LEU A 195 8.98 3.99 4.87
C LEU A 195 9.72 3.73 6.20
N GLY A 196 10.04 4.78 6.95
CA GLY A 196 10.66 4.67 8.26
C GLY A 196 9.79 3.89 9.26
N SER A 197 8.47 4.09 9.24
CA SER A 197 7.54 3.33 10.08
C SER A 197 7.48 1.85 9.72
N TRP A 198 7.60 1.51 8.43
CA TRP A 198 7.63 0.13 7.96
C TRP A 198 8.90 -0.59 8.39
N ILE A 199 10.07 0.01 8.13
CA ILE A 199 11.37 -0.55 8.55
C ILE A 199 11.44 -0.71 10.08
N LEU A 200 10.95 0.28 10.84
CA LEU A 200 10.89 0.19 12.30
C LEU A 200 9.95 -0.94 12.75
N GLY A 201 8.79 -1.06 12.10
CA GLY A 201 7.84 -2.12 12.37
C GLY A 201 8.42 -3.51 12.11
N ASP A 202 9.14 -3.68 11.01
CA ASP A 202 9.79 -4.93 10.65
C ASP A 202 10.95 -5.26 11.58
N ALA A 203 11.75 -4.29 12.00
CA ALA A 203 12.78 -4.49 13.01
C ALA A 203 12.19 -4.99 14.33
N MET A 204 11.10 -4.37 14.80
CA MET A 204 10.40 -4.80 16.02
C MET A 204 9.77 -6.19 15.86
N LYS A 205 9.19 -6.49 14.69
CA LYS A 205 8.60 -7.80 14.37
C LYS A 205 9.67 -8.90 14.32
N MET A 206 10.82 -8.65 13.68
CA MET A 206 11.96 -9.57 13.68
C MET A 206 12.52 -9.78 15.09
N GLY A 207 12.62 -8.70 15.86
CA GLY A 207 12.96 -8.74 17.28
C GLY A 207 12.09 -9.75 18.04
N TYR A 208 10.77 -9.60 17.90
CA TYR A 208 9.78 -10.46 18.53
C TYR A 208 9.85 -11.92 18.05
N PHE A 209 10.07 -12.16 16.75
CA PHE A 209 10.07 -13.52 16.19
C PHE A 209 11.29 -14.37 16.57
N PHE A 210 12.45 -13.74 16.76
CA PHE A 210 13.71 -14.46 16.96
C PHE A 210 14.24 -14.38 18.40
N PHE A 211 13.86 -13.36 19.17
CA PHE A 211 14.45 -13.13 20.50
C PHE A 211 13.45 -13.22 21.66
N THR A 212 12.16 -13.36 21.40
CA THR A 212 11.17 -13.66 22.45
C THR A 212 11.07 -15.18 22.67
N GLY A 213 10.86 -15.61 23.91
CA GLY A 213 10.73 -17.04 24.27
C GLY A 213 9.45 -17.73 23.75
N ASP A 214 8.59 -17.00 23.04
CA ASP A 214 7.38 -17.52 22.42
C ASP A 214 7.73 -18.37 21.18
N SER A 215 7.11 -19.54 21.07
CA SER A 215 7.24 -20.40 19.88
C SER A 215 6.45 -19.84 18.70
N VAL A 216 7.04 -18.88 17.99
CA VAL A 216 6.46 -18.33 16.75
C VAL A 216 6.63 -19.33 15.58
N PRO A 217 5.56 -19.71 14.86
CA PRO A 217 5.65 -20.65 13.74
C PRO A 217 6.57 -20.17 12.62
N TRP A 218 7.17 -21.11 11.90
CA TRP A 218 8.08 -20.80 10.78
C TRP A 218 7.42 -20.03 9.64
N ALA A 219 6.12 -20.18 9.41
CA ALA A 219 5.39 -19.37 8.42
C ALA A 219 5.52 -17.87 8.73
N PHE A 220 5.40 -17.45 9.99
CA PHE A 220 5.59 -16.05 10.39
C PHE A 220 7.03 -15.58 10.20
N LYS A 221 8.00 -16.43 10.55
CA LYS A 221 9.43 -16.10 10.40
C LYS A 221 9.81 -15.90 8.93
N LEU A 222 9.44 -16.83 8.06
CA LEU A 222 9.77 -16.78 6.63
C LEU A 222 9.09 -15.60 5.93
N CYS A 223 7.76 -15.44 6.11
CA CYS A 223 7.03 -14.32 5.52
C CYS A 223 7.49 -12.98 6.10
N GLY A 224 7.83 -12.92 7.39
CA GLY A 224 8.36 -11.71 8.02
C GLY A 224 9.75 -11.32 7.52
N ILE A 225 10.64 -12.29 7.28
CA ILE A 225 11.93 -12.03 6.62
C ILE A 225 11.70 -11.49 5.21
N LEU A 226 10.81 -12.12 4.44
CA LEU A 226 10.50 -11.67 3.08
C LEU A 226 9.98 -10.22 3.08
N GLN A 227 9.05 -9.89 3.98
CA GLN A 227 8.52 -8.54 4.17
C GLN A 227 9.66 -7.55 4.49
N CYS A 228 10.50 -7.87 5.46
CA CYS A 228 11.66 -7.07 5.84
C CYS A 228 12.61 -6.83 4.65
N CYS A 229 12.87 -7.86 3.84
CA CYS A 229 13.66 -7.71 2.63
C CYS A 229 13.02 -6.75 1.62
N CYS A 230 11.70 -6.84 1.42
CA CYS A 230 10.98 -5.92 0.54
C CYS A 230 11.04 -4.47 1.04
N ASP A 231 10.84 -4.24 2.35
CA ASP A 231 10.85 -2.90 2.94
C ASP A 231 12.27 -2.31 2.97
N CYS A 232 13.30 -3.11 3.24
CA CYS A 232 14.70 -2.70 3.06
C CYS A 232 15.00 -2.36 1.59
N TYR A 233 14.48 -3.13 0.64
CA TYR A 233 14.68 -2.84 -0.78
C TYR A 233 14.00 -1.53 -1.21
N LEU A 234 12.82 -1.22 -0.67
CA LEU A 234 12.20 0.10 -0.82
C LEU A 234 13.09 1.21 -0.25
N GLY A 235 13.76 0.97 0.87
CA GLY A 235 14.76 1.88 1.42
C GLY A 235 15.93 2.13 0.47
N VAL A 236 16.45 1.08 -0.16
CA VAL A 236 17.49 1.18 -1.19
C VAL A 236 16.99 1.97 -2.39
N GLN A 237 15.79 1.69 -2.91
CA GLN A 237 15.19 2.44 -4.01
C GLN A 237 15.00 3.92 -3.67
N TYR A 238 14.58 4.23 -2.44
CA TYR A 238 14.43 5.61 -1.98
C TYR A 238 15.76 6.36 -1.97
N TRP A 239 16.83 5.70 -1.52
CA TRP A 239 18.18 6.26 -1.54
C TRP A 239 18.73 6.43 -2.96
N MET A 240 18.51 5.46 -3.85
CA MET A 240 19.01 5.48 -5.23
C MET A 240 18.27 6.48 -6.12
N PHE A 241 16.94 6.47 -6.09
CA PHE A 241 16.12 7.28 -7.00
C PHE A 241 15.79 8.66 -6.44
N GLY A 242 15.75 8.82 -5.11
CA GLY A 242 15.38 10.09 -4.47
C GLY A 242 14.09 10.68 -5.03
N HIS A 243 14.11 11.98 -5.33
CA HIS A 243 12.97 12.67 -5.99
C HIS A 243 12.93 12.46 -7.53
N GLY A 244 13.79 11.60 -8.08
CA GLY A 244 13.98 11.34 -9.51
C GLY A 244 15.25 11.95 -10.07
N VAL A 245 15.79 11.36 -11.14
CA VAL A 245 16.83 12.00 -11.96
C VAL A 245 16.20 13.24 -12.60
N PRO A 246 16.80 14.44 -12.50
CA PRO A 246 16.28 15.61 -13.19
C PRO A 246 16.27 15.31 -14.69
N VAL A 247 15.07 15.14 -15.25
CA VAL A 247 14.88 15.16 -16.70
C VAL A 247 15.37 16.53 -17.14
N LYS A 248 16.55 16.59 -17.77
CA LYS A 248 16.91 17.75 -18.58
C LYS A 248 15.79 17.86 -19.60
N HIS A 249 14.87 18.81 -19.39
CA HIS A 249 13.99 19.23 -20.46
C HIS A 249 14.90 19.56 -21.64
N ASP A 250 14.63 18.96 -22.80
CA ASP A 250 15.26 19.27 -24.08
C ASP A 250 14.97 20.74 -24.43
N VAL A 251 15.60 21.68 -23.73
CA VAL A 251 15.62 23.11 -24.06
C VAL A 251 16.41 23.32 -25.36
N GLU A 252 17.24 22.36 -25.78
CA GLU A 252 17.95 22.39 -27.06
C GLU A 252 17.03 22.22 -28.27
N ARG A 253 15.92 21.46 -28.20
CA ARG A 253 15.05 21.29 -29.39
C ARG A 253 14.22 22.54 -29.72
N VAL A 254 13.92 23.39 -28.72
CA VAL A 254 13.21 24.65 -28.97
C VAL A 254 14.19 25.75 -29.39
N ALA A 255 15.43 25.74 -28.88
CA ALA A 255 16.45 26.68 -29.30
C ALA A 255 16.91 26.46 -30.76
N SER A 256 17.02 25.20 -31.20
CA SER A 256 17.36 24.90 -32.60
C SER A 256 16.23 25.14 -33.60
N ALA A 257 14.97 25.21 -33.15
CA ALA A 257 13.82 25.52 -34.01
C ALA A 257 13.65 27.02 -34.28
N ASN A 258 14.16 27.89 -33.39
CA ASN A 258 14.03 29.35 -33.50
C ASN A 258 15.27 30.04 -34.11
N GLY A 259 16.30 29.27 -34.51
CA GLY A 259 17.58 29.82 -34.98
C GLY A 259 17.71 30.06 -36.49
N PHE A 260 16.64 29.88 -37.28
CA PHE A 260 16.74 29.86 -38.75
C PHE A 260 15.73 30.77 -39.48
N GLU A 261 15.43 31.97 -38.96
CA GLU A 261 14.82 33.04 -39.77
C GLU A 261 15.37 34.42 -39.39
N HIS A 262 16.57 34.73 -39.88
CA HIS A 262 17.02 36.12 -40.05
C HIS A 262 17.57 36.32 -41.46
N GLY A 263 16.64 36.30 -42.41
CA GLY A 263 16.82 36.76 -43.78
C GLY A 263 16.12 38.11 -43.96
N ASN A 264 16.87 39.18 -43.69
CA ASN A 264 16.92 40.42 -44.47
C ASN A 264 15.66 40.81 -45.26
N ASP A 265 14.86 41.76 -44.77
CA ASP A 265 14.12 42.66 -45.66
C ASP A 265 14.00 44.08 -45.13
N ARG A 266 14.56 44.95 -45.97
CA ARG A 266 14.79 46.38 -45.94
C ARG A 266 13.56 47.09 -46.51
N TRP A 267 12.81 47.89 -45.74
CA TRP A 267 12.04 49.01 -46.31
C TRP A 267 11.95 50.22 -45.37
N ASP A 268 12.29 51.36 -45.97
CA ASP A 268 12.43 52.73 -45.46
C ASP A 268 11.19 53.25 -44.72
N MET A 269 11.43 53.86 -43.56
CA MET A 269 10.52 54.85 -42.99
C MET A 269 10.71 56.18 -43.73
N LYS A 270 9.70 56.63 -44.47
CA LYS A 270 9.63 58.03 -44.93
C LYS A 270 8.54 58.77 -44.17
N ALA A 271 8.99 59.77 -43.43
CA ALA A 271 8.19 60.69 -42.63
C ALA A 271 7.07 61.36 -43.43
N THR A 272 5.87 61.34 -42.85
CA THR A 272 4.77 62.26 -43.13
C THR A 272 5.20 63.70 -42.88
N ASP A 273 4.93 64.58 -43.86
CA ASP A 273 4.58 65.96 -43.54
C ASP A 273 3.85 66.70 -44.68
N VAL A 274 2.88 67.52 -44.26
CA VAL A 274 2.30 68.71 -44.91
C VAL A 274 1.22 68.56 -46.02
N ARG A 275 -0.05 68.63 -45.56
CA ARG A 275 -1.05 69.69 -45.83
C ARG A 275 -1.19 70.36 -47.23
N LEU A 276 -2.45 70.42 -47.65
CA LEU A 276 -3.22 71.49 -48.33
C LEU A 276 -3.57 71.34 -49.82
N SER A 277 -4.88 71.53 -50.04
CA SER A 277 -5.68 71.82 -51.25
C SER A 277 -5.68 70.83 -52.39
#